data_AF-A0A7K1GA48-F1
#
_entry.id   AF-A0A7K1GA48-F1
#
_cell.length_a   1.000
_cell.length_b   1.000
_cell.length_c   1.000
_cell.angle_alpha   90.00
_cell.angle_beta   90.00
_cell.angle_gamma   90.00
#
_symmetry.space_group_name_H-M   'P 1'
#
loop_
_entity.id
_entity.type
_entity.pdbx_description
1 polymer ?
#
loop_
_entity_poly.entity_id
_entity_poly.type
_entity_poly.pdbx_seq_one_letter_code
_entity_poly.pdbx_strand_id
1 'polypeptide(L)' 'FLFGLAITLIFTMRILIEFVKINQVEFENGMKLNMGQLLSIPFIIIGIYFMGNNLIRKETK' A
#
# COMPACT_ATOMS: atom_id res chain seq x y z
N PHE A 1 9.16 8.45 10.74
CA PHE A 1 8.47 9.16 9.64
C PHE A 1 8.90 8.65 8.26
N LEU A 2 10.18 8.77 7.87
CA LEU A 2 10.67 8.39 6.53
C LEU A 2 10.35 6.93 6.11
N PHE A 3 10.48 5.98 7.04
CA PHE A 3 10.18 4.56 6.79
C PHE A 3 8.70 4.30 6.44
N GLY A 4 7.78 4.89 7.21
CA GLY A 4 6.34 4.77 6.93
C GLY A 4 5.96 5.44 5.61
N LEU A 5 6.52 6.62 5.35
CA LEU A 5 6.33 7.33 4.08
C LEU A 5 6.79 6.49 2.88
N ALA A 6 7.98 5.88 2.93
CA ALA A 6 8.52 5.06 1.85
C ALA A 6 7.62 3.85 1.54
N ILE A 7 7.20 3.11 2.57
CA ILE A 7 6.31 1.94 2.41
C ILE A 7 4.97 2.40 1.80
N THR A 8 4.35 3.43 2.35
CA THR A 8 3.08 3.94 1.82
C THR A 8 3.19 4.35 0.36
N LEU A 9 4.25 5.07 -0.04
CA LEU A 9 4.44 5.53 -1.42
C LEU A 9 4.67 4.37 -2.40
N ILE A 10 5.53 3.40 -2.03
CA ILE A 10 5.85 2.24 -2.88
C ILE A 10 4.59 1.40 -3.14
N PHE A 11 3.82 1.07 -2.10
CA PHE A 11 2.62 0.25 -2.26
C PHE A 11 1.45 1.02 -2.89
N THR A 12 1.39 2.35 -2.74
CA THR A 12 0.43 3.19 -3.47
C THR A 12 0.73 3.18 -4.96
N MET A 13 1.99 3.40 -5.36
CA MET A 13 2.39 3.32 -6.77
C MET A 13 2.15 1.94 -7.35
N ARG A 14 2.35 0.87 -6.57
CA ARG A 14 2.03 -0.49 -6.99
C ARG A 14 0.56 -0.67 -7.33
N ILE A 15 -0.37 -0.14 -6.53
CA ILE A 15 -1.80 -0.18 -6.84
C ILE A 15 -2.11 0.62 -8.11
N LEU A 16 -1.51 1.80 -8.29
CA LEU A 16 -1.71 2.63 -9.48
C LEU A 16 -1.24 1.93 -10.77
N ILE A 17 -0.10 1.26 -10.73
CA ILE A 17 0.45 0.52 -11.87
C ILE A 17 -0.45 -0.68 -12.22
N GLU A 18 -1.02 -1.35 -11.21
CA GLU A 18 -1.92 -2.49 -11.41
C GLU A 18 -3.17 -2.11 -12.24
N PHE A 19 -3.65 -0.86 -12.17
CA PHE A 19 -4.79 -0.40 -12.99
C PHE A 19 -4.45 -0.22 -14.47
N VAL A 20 -3.18 -0.01 -14.80
CA VAL A 20 -2.71 0.17 -16.18
C VAL A 20 -2.24 -1.17 -16.77
N LYS A 21 -1.88 -2.12 -15.90
CA LYS A 21 -1.36 -3.42 -16.29
C LYS A 21 -2.47 -4.35 -16.73
N ILE A 22 -2.20 -5.17 -17.75
CA ILE A 22 -3.10 -6.26 -18.17
C ILE A 22 -3.01 -7.38 -17.12
N ASN A 23 -4.16 -7.94 -16.73
CA ASN A 23 -4.23 -9.08 -15.81
C ASN A 23 -3.34 -10.21 -16.30
N GLN A 24 -2.40 -10.63 -15.47
CA GLN A 24 -1.32 -11.53 -15.88
C GLN A 24 -1.80 -12.99 -15.95
N VAL A 25 -2.96 -13.29 -15.36
CA VAL A 25 -3.55 -14.62 -15.28
C VAL A 25 -5.07 -14.50 -15.47
N GLU A 26 -5.68 -15.35 -16.30
CA GLU A 26 -7.15 -15.37 -16.48
C GLU A 26 -7.92 -15.63 -15.19
N PHE A 27 -7.27 -16.22 -14.18
CA PHE A 27 -7.82 -16.41 -12.83
C PHE A 27 -8.14 -15.07 -12.13
N GLU A 28 -7.43 -14.00 -12.48
CA GLU A 28 -7.68 -12.66 -11.91
C GLU A 28 -8.90 -11.98 -12.57
N ASN A 29 -9.33 -12.41 -13.76
CA ASN A 29 -10.49 -11.81 -14.46
C ASN A 29 -11.82 -11.99 -13.71
N GLY A 30 -11.90 -12.96 -12.78
CA GLY A 30 -13.09 -13.18 -11.94
C GLY A 30 -12.98 -12.53 -10.54
N MET A 31 -11.83 -11.97 -10.19
CA MET A 31 -11.59 -11.42 -8.86
C MET A 31 -11.95 -9.93 -8.82
N LYS A 32 -12.68 -9.50 -7.78
CA LYS A 32 -12.99 -8.07 -7.56
C LYS A 32 -11.74 -7.23 -7.29
N LEU A 33 -10.66 -7.85 -6.82
CA LEU A 33 -9.38 -7.24 -6.51
C LEU A 33 -8.28 -8.19 -6.98
N ASN A 34 -7.31 -7.69 -7.74
CA ASN A 34 -6.14 -8.47 -8.15
C ASN A 34 -5.30 -8.85 -6.93
N MET A 35 -4.51 -9.91 -7.03
CA MET A 35 -3.61 -10.35 -5.95
C MET A 35 -2.64 -9.22 -5.55
N GLY A 36 -2.24 -8.40 -6.53
CA GLY A 36 -1.40 -7.23 -6.28
C GLY A 36 -2.06 -6.16 -5.41
N GLN A 37 -3.37 -5.94 -5.55
CA GLN A 37 -4.11 -4.96 -4.77
C GLN A 37 -4.39 -5.47 -3.36
N LEU A 38 -4.80 -6.74 -3.23
CA LEU A 38 -5.09 -7.37 -1.94
C LEU A 38 -3.86 -7.36 -1.01
N LEU A 39 -2.67 -7.67 -1.54
CA LEU A 39 -1.43 -7.59 -0.77
C LEU A 39 -1.06 -6.14 -0.43
N SER A 40 -1.31 -5.18 -1.31
CA SER A 40 -0.84 -3.80 -1.12
C SER A 40 -1.61 -3.02 -0.05
N ILE A 41 -2.93 -3.26 0.09
CA ILE A 41 -3.79 -2.58 1.08
C ILE A 41 -3.26 -2.69 2.52
N PRO A 42 -2.97 -3.88 3.08
CA PRO A 42 -2.47 -3.99 4.45
C PRO A 42 -1.10 -3.33 4.63
N PHE A 43 -0.20 -3.38 3.64
CA PHE A 43 1.09 -2.68 3.73
C PHE A 43 0.94 -1.16 3.74
N ILE A 44 -0.01 -0.60 2.98
CA ILE A 44 -0.32 0.83 3.01
C ILE A 44 -0.84 1.23 4.40
N ILE A 45 -1.76 0.45 4.98
CA ILE A 45 -2.31 0.69 6.32
C ILE A 45 -1.21 0.67 7.38
N ILE A 46 -0.32 -0.33 7.34
CA ILE A 46 0.82 -0.43 8.26
C ILE A 46 1.76 0.77 8.08
N GLY A 47 2.07 1.16 6.83
CA GLY A 47 2.90 2.33 6.54
C GLY A 47 2.32 3.64 7.12
N ILE A 48 1.01 3.85 6.96
CA ILE A 48 0.30 5.01 7.51
C ILE A 48 0.28 4.98 9.04
N TYR A 49 0.05 3.81 9.65
CA TYR A 49 0.10 3.64 11.11
C TYR A 49 1.48 3.99 11.69
N PHE A 50 2.57 3.51 11.07
CA PHE A 50 3.93 3.85 11.47
C PHE A 50 4.26 5.34 11.28
N MET A 51 3.68 5.98 10.28
CA MET A 51 3.79 7.42 10.06
C MET A 51 3.06 8.22 11.14
N GLY A 52 1.80 7.89 11.44
CA GLY A 52 0.99 8.53 12.46
C GLY A 52 1.57 8.37 13.87
N ASN A 53 1.99 7.17 14.24
CA ASN A 53 2.61 6.93 15.56
C ASN A 53 3.95 7.66 15.75
N ASN A 54 4.74 7.81 14.68
CA ASN A 54 5.98 8.59 14.76
C ASN A 54 5.72 10.09 14.91
N LEU A 55 4.61 10.60 14.37
CA LEU A 55 4.20 12.00 14.53
C LEU A 55 3.69 12.27 15.95
N ILE A 56 2.79 11.41 16.46
CA ILE A 56 2.25 11.53 17.82
C ILE A 56 3.37 11.50 18.87
N ARG A 57 4.35 10.60 18.71
CA ARG A 57 5.48 10.49 19.65
C ARG A 57 6.51 11.63 19.57
N LYS A 58 6.48 12.43 18.49
CA LYS A 58 7.35 13.59 18.32
C LYS A 58 6.76 14.85 18.96
N GLU A 59 5.43 14.92 19.09
CA GLU A 59 4.70 16.00 19.76
C GLU A 59 4.71 15.89 21.29
N THR A 60 4.92 14.68 21.85
CA THR A 60 4.91 14.45 23.31
C THR A 60 6.29 14.59 23.98
N LYS A 61 7.34 14.96 23.25
CA LYS A 61 8.69 15.21 23.77
C LYS A 61 9.10 16.64 23.52
#